data_AF-A0A8J7SXI7-F1
#
_entry.id   AF-A0A8J7SXI7-F1
#
_cell.length_a   1.000
_cell.length_b   1.000
_cell.length_c   1.000
_cell.angle_alpha   90.00
_cell.angle_beta   90.00
_cell.angle_gamma   90.00
#
_symmetry.space_group_name_H-M   'P 1'
#
loop_
_entity.id
_entity.type
_entity.pdbx_description
1 polymer ?
#
loop_
_entity_poly.entity_id
_entity_poly.type
_entity_poly.pdbx_seq_one_letter_code
_entity_poly.pdbx_strand_id
1 'polypeptide(L)'
;MLLVIKQLREIVECIRSGAELPEELADWLEQSLREFLDHRCGSVDEALGLRFAKGGVPWWLEEAMRVRDAALRTLADRFLAHESVSGRAAQIHALSVRFAAANWQLDRCAAAMPDRYLGTPREFLWHAFKSGAPMPLGERRLRSILAGLPDPPRDGAEDAGPRGAPARIARFG
;
A
#
# COMPACT_ATOMS: atom_id res chain seq x y z
N MET A 1 -9.82 -4.85 -11.41
CA MET A 1 -9.31 -4.84 -10.03
C MET A 1 -9.65 -3.56 -9.26
N LEU A 2 -9.26 -2.36 -9.72
CA LEU A 2 -9.64 -1.11 -9.05
C LEU A 2 -11.16 -0.95 -8.85
N LEU A 3 -11.96 -1.41 -9.82
CA LEU A 3 -13.42 -1.44 -9.72
C LEU A 3 -13.90 -2.35 -8.58
N VAL A 4 -13.41 -3.60 -8.51
CA VAL A 4 -13.73 -4.56 -7.43
C VAL A 4 -13.40 -3.98 -6.05
N ILE A 5 -12.23 -3.35 -5.89
CA ILE A 5 -11.85 -2.71 -4.61
C ILE A 5 -12.81 -1.58 -4.27
N LYS A 6 -13.20 -0.76 -5.26
CA LYS A 6 -14.20 0.30 -5.06
C LYS A 6 -15.54 -0.28 -4.61
N GLN A 7 -16.03 -1.32 -5.29
CA GLN A 7 -17.28 -2.02 -4.94
C GLN A 7 -17.23 -2.56 -3.50
N LEU A 8 -16.12 -3.19 -3.09
CA LEU A 8 -15.94 -3.67 -1.72
C LEU A 8 -15.92 -2.53 -0.68
N ARG A 9 -15.27 -1.40 -0.99
CA ARG A 9 -15.27 -0.22 -0.10
C ARG A 9 -16.66 0.39 0.04
N GLU A 10 -17.42 0.43 -1.05
CA GLU A 10 -18.79 0.93 -1.09
C GLU A 10 -19.74 0.04 -0.29
N ILE A 11 -19.60 -1.29 -0.39
CA ILE A 11 -20.32 -2.25 0.45
C ILE A 11 -20.02 -2.00 1.95
N VAL A 12 -18.76 -1.85 2.33
CA VAL A 12 -18.39 -1.56 3.73
C VAL A 12 -18.99 -0.24 4.20
N GLU A 13 -19.04 0.78 3.34
CA GLU A 13 -19.64 2.07 3.67
C GLU A 13 -21.15 1.97 3.88
N CYS A 14 -21.87 1.28 2.99
CA CYS A 14 -23.30 1.03 3.12
C CYS A 14 -23.60 0.27 4.43
N ILE A 15 -22.86 -0.80 4.71
CA ILE A 15 -23.02 -1.57 5.96
C ILE A 15 -22.78 -0.69 7.19
N ARG A 16 -21.73 0.14 7.17
CA ARG A 16 -21.37 1.01 8.30
C ARG A 16 -22.39 2.13 8.53
N SER A 17 -22.92 2.69 7.46
CA SER A 17 -23.92 3.76 7.51
C SER A 17 -25.35 3.25 7.73
N GLY A 18 -25.56 1.93 7.62
CA GLY A 18 -26.91 1.32 7.63
C GLY A 18 -27.72 1.66 6.38
N ALA A 19 -27.07 2.15 5.31
CA ALA A 19 -27.73 2.45 4.05
C ALA A 19 -28.01 1.16 3.26
N GLU A 20 -29.05 1.20 2.43
CA GLU A 20 -29.33 0.12 1.50
C GLU A 20 -28.19 -0.03 0.49
N LEU A 21 -27.83 -1.28 0.20
CA LEU A 21 -26.82 -1.57 -0.80
C LEU A 21 -27.43 -1.39 -2.20
N PRO A 22 -26.78 -0.68 -3.11
CA PRO A 22 -27.23 -0.57 -4.50
C PRO A 22 -27.48 -1.96 -5.11
N GLU A 23 -28.58 -2.11 -5.86
CA GLU A 23 -29.03 -3.40 -6.41
C GLU A 23 -27.93 -4.08 -7.24
N GLU A 24 -27.26 -3.32 -8.12
CA GLU A 24 -26.14 -3.82 -8.92
C GLU A 24 -24.96 -4.36 -8.08
N LEU A 25 -24.70 -3.76 -6.90
CA LEU A 25 -23.65 -4.21 -5.98
C LEU A 25 -24.09 -5.44 -5.20
N ALA A 26 -25.36 -5.51 -4.82
CA ALA A 26 -25.95 -6.66 -4.14
C ALA A 26 -25.93 -7.89 -5.05
N ASP A 27 -26.40 -7.73 -6.29
CA ASP A 27 -26.41 -8.80 -7.31
C ASP A 27 -25.01 -9.32 -7.62
N TRP A 28 -24.06 -8.38 -7.79
CA TRP A 28 -22.66 -8.74 -8.01
C TRP A 28 -22.09 -9.53 -6.82
N LEU A 29 -22.30 -9.06 -5.59
CA LEU A 29 -21.80 -9.72 -4.39
C LEU A 29 -22.45 -11.09 -4.19
N GLU A 30 -23.75 -11.20 -4.39
CA GLU A 30 -24.49 -12.46 -4.31
C GLU A 30 -23.93 -13.48 -5.31
N GLN A 31 -23.79 -13.09 -6.57
CA GLN A 31 -23.29 -13.96 -7.63
C GLN A 31 -21.87 -14.45 -7.32
N SER A 32 -20.98 -13.55 -6.90
CA SER A 32 -19.62 -13.91 -6.49
C SER A 32 -19.60 -14.88 -5.30
N LEU A 33 -20.37 -14.60 -4.25
CA LEU A 33 -20.43 -15.50 -3.08
C LEU A 33 -21.03 -16.86 -3.44
N ARG A 34 -22.05 -16.89 -4.31
CA ARG A 34 -22.66 -18.12 -4.80
C ARG A 34 -21.66 -18.96 -5.61
N GLU A 35 -20.86 -18.35 -6.46
CA GLU A 35 -19.78 -19.04 -7.19
C GLU A 35 -18.77 -19.72 -6.25
N PHE A 36 -18.43 -19.07 -5.14
CA PHE A 36 -17.57 -19.66 -4.12
C PHE A 36 -18.25 -20.80 -3.36
N LEU A 37 -19.49 -20.60 -2.90
CA LEU A 37 -20.25 -21.59 -2.13
C LEU A 37 -20.60 -22.84 -2.97
N ASP A 38 -20.84 -22.67 -4.27
CA ASP A 38 -21.05 -23.76 -5.23
C ASP A 38 -19.74 -24.48 -5.62
N HIS A 39 -18.60 -24.10 -5.03
CA HIS A 39 -17.27 -24.62 -5.35
C HIS A 39 -16.89 -24.46 -6.84
N ARG A 40 -17.44 -23.46 -7.53
CA ARG A 40 -17.10 -23.14 -8.93
C ARG A 40 -15.74 -22.43 -9.06
N CYS A 41 -15.20 -21.93 -7.94
CA CYS A 41 -13.87 -21.36 -7.83
C CYS A 41 -13.10 -21.92 -6.62
N GLY A 42 -11.77 -21.77 -6.63
CA GLY A 42 -10.88 -22.30 -5.60
C GLY A 42 -10.68 -21.37 -4.39
N SER A 43 -11.13 -20.12 -4.47
CA SER A 43 -11.06 -19.15 -3.36
C SER A 43 -12.10 -18.04 -3.49
N VAL A 44 -12.38 -17.35 -2.38
CA VAL A 44 -13.21 -16.13 -2.37
C VAL A 44 -12.57 -15.03 -3.22
N ASP A 45 -11.23 -14.90 -3.20
CA ASP A 45 -10.52 -13.94 -4.05
C ASP A 45 -10.77 -14.18 -5.53
N GLU A 46 -10.88 -15.44 -5.96
CA GLU A 46 -11.21 -15.79 -7.34
C GLU A 46 -12.64 -15.41 -7.68
N ALA A 47 -13.61 -15.73 -6.81
CA ALA A 47 -15.02 -15.35 -6.96
C ALA A 47 -15.22 -13.84 -7.05
N LEU A 48 -14.47 -13.06 -6.26
CA LEU A 48 -14.53 -11.61 -6.27
C LEU A 48 -13.74 -10.98 -7.43
N GLY A 49 -13.04 -11.78 -8.25
CA GLY A 49 -12.21 -11.25 -9.34
C GLY A 49 -10.95 -10.52 -8.86
N LEU A 50 -10.45 -10.87 -7.67
CA LEU A 50 -9.20 -10.37 -7.07
C LEU A 50 -7.97 -11.17 -7.51
N ARG A 51 -8.09 -12.02 -8.54
CA ARG A 51 -7.03 -12.92 -8.99
C ARG A 51 -5.89 -12.21 -9.71
N PHE A 52 -4.67 -12.69 -9.44
CA PHE A 52 -3.44 -12.34 -10.17
C PHE A 52 -3.10 -13.42 -11.19
N ALA A 53 -2.38 -13.03 -12.25
CA ALA A 53 -1.53 -13.98 -12.95
C ALA A 53 -0.56 -14.62 -11.94
N LYS A 54 -0.23 -15.90 -12.08
CA LYS A 54 0.75 -16.58 -11.21
C LYS A 54 2.03 -15.72 -11.12
N GLY A 55 2.36 -15.23 -9.93
CA GLY A 55 3.52 -14.34 -9.69
C GLY A 55 3.21 -12.84 -9.64
N GLY A 56 1.95 -12.42 -9.77
CA GLY A 56 1.55 -11.01 -9.64
C GLY A 56 1.57 -10.49 -8.19
N VAL A 57 1.66 -9.17 -8.05
CA VAL A 57 1.64 -8.46 -6.75
C VAL A 57 0.22 -8.48 -6.19
N PRO A 58 -0.02 -8.94 -4.94
CA PRO A 58 -1.35 -8.91 -4.33
C PRO A 58 -2.00 -7.52 -4.33
N TRP A 59 -3.32 -7.44 -4.44
CA TRP A 59 -4.03 -6.15 -4.64
C TRP A 59 -3.86 -5.22 -3.45
N TRP A 60 -3.85 -5.77 -2.24
CA TRP A 60 -3.62 -5.01 -1.01
C TRP A 60 -2.22 -4.39 -1.01
N LEU A 61 -1.24 -5.09 -1.59
CA LEU A 61 0.12 -4.59 -1.72
C LEU A 61 0.22 -3.54 -2.82
N GLU A 62 -0.50 -3.72 -3.94
CA GLU A 62 -0.59 -2.68 -4.98
C GLU A 62 -1.24 -1.41 -4.45
N GLU A 63 -2.33 -1.52 -3.68
CA GLU A 63 -2.97 -0.38 -3.03
C GLU A 63 -2.03 0.30 -2.03
N ALA A 64 -1.36 -0.48 -1.17
CA ALA A 64 -0.34 0.01 -0.27
C ALA A 64 0.78 0.77 -0.99
N MET A 65 1.20 0.27 -2.16
CA MET A 65 2.22 0.90 -2.99
C MET A 65 1.72 2.20 -3.61
N ARG A 66 0.45 2.27 -4.05
CA ARG A 66 -0.17 3.52 -4.53
C ARG A 66 -0.24 4.57 -3.43
N VAL A 67 -0.69 4.20 -2.23
CA VAL A 67 -0.75 5.12 -1.08
C VAL A 67 0.64 5.66 -0.73
N ARG A 68 1.65 4.77 -0.68
CA ARG A 68 3.05 5.16 -0.47
C ARG A 68 3.52 6.14 -1.53
N ASP A 69 3.33 5.78 -2.80
CA ASP A 69 3.85 6.56 -3.92
C ASP A 69 3.19 7.94 -4.01
N ALA A 70 1.89 8.04 -3.71
CA ALA A 70 1.20 9.31 -3.57
C ALA A 70 1.80 10.17 -2.44
N ALA A 71 1.99 9.60 -1.25
CA ALA A 71 2.60 10.32 -0.13
C ALA A 71 4.02 10.82 -0.45
N LEU A 72 4.84 10.00 -1.10
CA LEU A 72 6.21 10.38 -1.50
C LEU A 72 6.22 11.48 -2.58
N ARG A 73 5.29 11.44 -3.53
CA ARG A 73 5.13 12.54 -4.51
C ARG A 73 4.71 13.83 -3.83
N THR A 74 3.72 13.79 -2.93
CA THR A 74 3.30 14.99 -2.17
C THR A 74 4.43 15.55 -1.30
N LEU A 75 5.24 14.69 -0.67
CA LEU A 75 6.45 15.13 0.05
C LEU A 75 7.40 15.89 -0.89
N ALA A 76 7.70 15.28 -2.04
CA ALA A 76 8.60 15.87 -3.02
C ALA A 76 8.10 17.22 -3.52
N ASP A 77 6.81 17.32 -3.82
CA ASP A 77 6.19 18.53 -4.36
C ASP A 77 6.08 19.64 -3.32
N ARG A 78 5.84 19.32 -2.04
CA ARG A 78 5.70 20.33 -0.98
C ARG A 78 7.02 20.84 -0.43
N PHE A 79 8.01 19.96 -0.25
CA PHE A 79 9.24 20.32 0.48
C PHE A 79 10.49 20.36 -0.40
N LEU A 80 10.47 19.69 -1.56
CA LEU A 80 11.64 19.50 -2.41
C LEU A 80 11.40 20.01 -3.84
N ALA A 81 10.43 20.91 -4.03
CA ALA A 81 10.04 21.40 -5.36
C ALA A 81 11.20 22.02 -6.14
N HIS A 82 12.14 22.66 -5.45
CA HIS A 82 13.30 23.34 -6.01
C HIS A 82 14.41 22.37 -6.48
N GLU A 83 14.34 21.11 -6.08
CA GLU A 83 15.36 20.10 -6.39
C GLU A 83 15.08 19.38 -7.71
N SER A 84 16.14 18.91 -8.36
CA SER A 84 16.05 17.98 -9.49
C SER A 84 15.42 16.65 -9.06
N VAL A 85 14.87 15.85 -9.99
CA VAL A 85 14.28 14.53 -9.66
C VAL A 85 15.27 13.63 -8.92
N SER A 86 16.55 13.64 -9.33
CA SER A 86 17.60 12.89 -8.65
C SER A 86 17.89 13.43 -7.24
N GLY A 87 17.95 14.76 -7.08
CA GLY A 87 18.11 15.41 -5.77
C GLY A 87 16.95 15.10 -4.82
N ARG A 88 15.71 15.19 -5.31
CA ARG A 88 14.49 14.80 -4.58
C ARG A 88 14.56 13.35 -4.11
N ALA A 89 14.96 12.43 -5.00
CA ALA A 89 15.09 11.01 -4.67
C ALA A 89 16.15 10.74 -3.59
N ALA A 90 17.33 11.35 -3.69
CA ALA A 90 18.40 11.23 -2.69
C ALA A 90 17.95 11.79 -1.33
N GLN A 91 17.31 12.96 -1.32
CA GLN A 91 16.80 13.55 -0.07
C GLN A 91 15.70 12.71 0.56
N ILE A 92 14.73 12.22 -0.23
CA ILE A 92 13.69 11.32 0.28
C ILE A 92 14.29 10.03 0.83
N HIS A 93 15.30 9.46 0.16
CA HIS A 93 16.00 8.28 0.64
C HIS A 93 16.63 8.53 2.01
N ALA A 94 17.43 9.59 2.13
CA ALA A 94 18.08 9.97 3.39
C ALA A 94 17.06 10.22 4.52
N LEU A 95 15.98 10.94 4.22
CA LEU A 95 14.88 11.19 5.16
C LEU A 95 14.21 9.88 5.61
N SER A 96 13.95 8.97 4.67
CA SER A 96 13.29 7.69 4.94
C SER A 96 14.16 6.76 5.79
N VAL A 97 15.46 6.66 5.48
CA VAL A 97 16.42 5.87 6.27
C VAL A 97 16.51 6.40 7.70
N ARG A 98 16.63 7.72 7.87
CA ARG A 98 16.66 8.35 9.18
C ARG A 98 15.37 8.14 9.96
N PHE A 99 14.22 8.25 9.29
CA PHE A 99 12.92 8.02 9.92
C PHE A 99 12.75 6.57 10.38
N ALA A 100 13.15 5.60 9.53
CA ALA A 100 13.12 4.18 9.84
C ALA A 100 13.94 3.84 11.08
N ALA A 101 15.13 4.42 11.20
CA ALA A 101 16.05 4.17 12.31
C ALA A 101 15.58 4.82 13.62
N ALA A 102 15.09 6.06 13.57
CA ALA A 102 14.85 6.85 14.77
C ALA A 102 13.41 6.77 15.32
N ASN A 103 12.40 6.76 14.43
CA ASN A 103 11.01 6.96 14.85
C ASN A 103 10.12 5.75 14.55
N TRP A 104 10.37 5.05 13.44
CA TRP A 104 9.44 4.05 12.93
C TRP A 104 9.20 2.87 13.88
N GLN A 105 10.20 2.41 14.62
CA GLN A 105 10.03 1.30 15.56
C GLN A 105 8.96 1.59 16.63
N LEU A 106 8.83 2.85 17.04
CA LEU A 106 7.81 3.30 17.99
C LEU A 106 6.51 3.62 17.26
N ASP A 107 6.58 4.38 16.17
CA ASP A 107 5.41 4.89 15.45
C ASP A 107 4.62 3.79 14.73
N ARG A 108 5.23 2.63 14.44
CA ARG A 108 4.55 1.52 13.75
C ARG A 108 3.35 0.96 14.53
N CYS A 109 3.33 1.09 15.85
CA CYS A 109 2.22 0.62 16.70
C CYS A 109 1.17 1.70 16.94
N ALA A 110 1.46 2.96 16.61
CA ALA A 110 0.50 4.04 16.78
C ALA A 110 -0.68 3.86 15.80
N ALA A 111 -1.91 4.01 16.33
CA ALA A 111 -3.13 3.94 15.53
C ALA A 111 -3.32 5.20 14.66
N ALA A 112 -2.85 6.34 15.13
CA ALA A 112 -2.92 7.63 14.45
C ALA A 112 -1.54 8.29 14.35
N MET A 113 -1.38 9.18 13.38
CA MET A 113 -0.17 9.97 13.21
C MET A 113 -0.02 10.98 14.37
N PRO A 114 1.18 11.14 14.96
CA PRO A 114 1.42 12.18 15.95
C PRO A 114 1.20 13.60 15.38
N ASP A 115 0.47 14.46 16.10
CA ASP A 115 0.16 15.84 15.68
C ASP A 115 1.40 16.67 15.33
N ARG A 116 2.51 16.43 16.02
CA ARG A 116 3.80 17.09 15.76
C ARG A 116 4.39 16.84 14.36
N TYR A 117 3.85 15.87 13.60
CA TYR A 117 4.29 15.62 12.23
C TYR A 117 3.51 16.44 11.21
N LEU A 118 2.33 16.96 11.58
CA LEU A 118 1.46 17.72 10.70
C LEU A 118 2.20 18.90 10.06
N GLY A 119 2.08 19.05 8.75
CA GLY A 119 2.73 20.09 7.96
C GLY A 119 4.23 19.91 7.79
N THR A 120 4.80 18.77 8.18
CA THR A 120 6.24 18.48 8.05
C THR A 120 6.49 17.34 7.07
N PRO A 121 7.73 17.15 6.56
CA PRO A 121 8.05 15.97 5.75
C PRO A 121 7.76 14.63 6.47
N ARG A 122 7.76 14.62 7.81
CA ARG A 122 7.50 13.41 8.60
C ARG A 122 6.05 12.93 8.49
N GLU A 123 5.09 13.81 8.21
CA GLU A 123 3.69 13.42 7.95
C GLU A 123 3.64 12.43 6.78
N PHE A 124 4.24 12.83 5.65
CA PHE A 124 4.23 12.01 4.44
C PHE A 124 5.06 10.74 4.58
N LEU A 125 6.18 10.78 5.33
CA LEU A 125 6.94 9.57 5.66
C LEU A 125 6.12 8.63 6.54
N TRP A 126 5.40 9.13 7.54
CA TRP A 126 4.53 8.31 8.37
C TRP A 126 3.48 7.62 7.50
N HIS A 127 2.79 8.34 6.62
CA HIS A 127 1.82 7.75 5.69
C HIS A 127 2.45 6.71 4.74
N ALA A 128 3.64 6.99 4.22
CA ALA A 128 4.35 6.07 3.33
C ALA A 128 4.79 4.77 4.03
N PHE A 129 5.25 4.84 5.28
CA PHE A 129 5.60 3.66 6.07
C PHE A 129 4.36 2.91 6.56
N LYS A 130 3.28 3.63 6.87
CA LYS A 130 2.05 3.04 7.42
C LYS A 130 1.17 2.38 6.35
N SER A 131 1.43 2.63 5.07
CA SER A 131 0.68 2.00 3.98
C SER A 131 0.85 0.48 3.92
N GLY A 132 1.90 -0.08 4.50
CA GLY A 132 2.23 -1.52 4.44
C GLY A 132 3.07 -1.92 3.22
N ALA A 133 3.44 -0.96 2.36
CA ALA A 133 4.37 -1.20 1.25
C ALA A 133 5.84 -1.24 1.73
N PRO A 134 6.75 -1.89 0.98
CA PRO A 134 8.17 -1.91 1.32
C PRO A 134 8.76 -0.50 1.45
N MET A 135 9.42 -0.27 2.58
CA MET A 135 10.12 0.96 2.96
C MET A 135 11.31 0.63 3.88
N PRO A 136 12.41 1.40 3.85
CA PRO A 136 12.71 2.49 2.92
C PRO A 136 13.00 1.99 1.50
N LEU A 137 12.85 2.85 0.50
CA LEU A 137 13.17 2.56 -0.91
C LEU A 137 14.56 3.08 -1.29
N GLY A 138 15.24 2.38 -2.21
CA GLY A 138 16.47 2.88 -2.83
C GLY A 138 16.21 4.03 -3.80
N GLU A 139 17.22 4.87 -4.02
CA GLU A 139 17.12 6.09 -4.83
C GLU A 139 16.66 5.84 -6.27
N ARG A 140 17.13 4.75 -6.91
CA ARG A 140 16.70 4.38 -8.25
C ARG A 140 15.18 4.22 -8.34
N ARG A 141 14.60 3.57 -7.34
CA ARG A 141 13.17 3.31 -7.27
C ARG A 141 12.39 4.60 -7.01
N LEU A 142 12.91 5.47 -6.14
CA LEU A 142 12.34 6.79 -5.87
C LEU A 142 12.32 7.65 -7.15
N ARG A 143 13.40 7.63 -7.95
CA ARG A 143 13.42 8.32 -9.25
C ARG A 143 12.31 7.86 -10.18
N SER A 144 12.06 6.55 -10.29
CA SER A 144 10.95 6.03 -11.11
C SER A 144 9.58 6.52 -10.62
N ILE A 145 9.35 6.50 -9.30
CA ILE A 145 8.08 6.95 -8.70
C ILE A 145 7.84 8.43 -8.98
N LEU A 146 8.87 9.27 -8.79
CA LEU A 146 8.81 10.71 -9.00
C LEU A 146 8.68 11.10 -10.48
N ALA A 147 9.24 10.30 -11.39
CA ALA A 147 9.08 10.47 -12.83
C ALA A 147 7.72 9.98 -13.36
N GLY A 148 6.86 9.42 -12.51
CA GLY A 148 5.56 8.89 -12.91
C GLY A 148 5.65 7.59 -13.72
N LEU A 149 6.79 6.90 -13.69
CA LEU A 149 6.98 5.64 -14.42
C LEU A 149 6.25 4.51 -13.67
N PRO A 150 5.55 3.62 -14.40
CA PRO A 150 4.94 2.44 -13.80
C PRO A 150 6.02 1.51 -13.24
N ASP A 151 5.60 0.64 -12.33
CA ASP A 151 6.50 -0.35 -11.74
C ASP A 151 7.10 -1.25 -12.80
N PRO A 152 8.44 -1.40 -12.85
CA PRO A 152 9.00 -2.45 -13.67
C PRO A 152 8.50 -3.79 -13.12
N PRO A 153 8.16 -4.76 -13.99
CA PRO A 153 7.89 -6.12 -13.55
C PRO A 153 9.09 -6.60 -12.73
N ARG A 154 8.81 -7.15 -11.55
CA ARG A 154 9.85 -7.74 -10.69
C ARG A 154 10.28 -9.07 -11.27
N ASP A 155 11.06 -9.04 -12.34
CA ASP A 155 11.87 -10.18 -12.74
C ASP A 155 13.06 -10.28 -11.81
N GLY A 156 13.12 -11.35 -11.01
CA GLY A 156 14.33 -11.77 -10.31
C GLY A 156 14.67 -10.95 -9.07
N ALA A 157 14.63 -11.62 -7.92
CA ALA A 157 15.24 -11.14 -6.69
C ALA A 157 16.77 -11.05 -6.86
N GLU A 158 17.29 -9.85 -7.11
CA GLU A 158 18.68 -9.50 -6.86
C GLU A 158 18.73 -8.10 -6.23
N ASP A 159 18.74 -8.05 -4.89
CA ASP A 159 19.91 -7.54 -4.15
C ASP A 159 19.68 -7.77 -2.64
N ALA A 160 20.63 -8.45 -2.02
CA ALA A 160 20.57 -8.90 -0.64
C ALA A 160 21.08 -7.80 0.31
N GLY A 161 20.15 -7.03 0.89
CA GLY A 161 20.36 -6.27 2.12
C GLY A 161 20.07 -7.12 3.36
N PRO A 162 20.69 -6.86 4.53
CA PRO A 162 20.94 -7.87 5.55
C PRO A 162 19.66 -8.38 6.22
N ARG A 163 19.59 -9.70 6.32
CA ARG A 163 18.55 -10.48 7.01
C ARG A 163 18.47 -10.08 8.48
N GLY A 164 17.35 -9.47 8.87
CA GLY A 164 16.92 -9.31 10.25
C GLY A 164 15.61 -10.08 10.48
N ALA A 165 15.74 -11.27 11.06
CA ALA A 165 14.80 -12.20 11.70
C ALA A 165 13.26 -12.10 11.46
N PRO A 166 12.56 -13.23 11.21
CA PRO A 166 11.10 -13.28 11.15
C PRO A 166 10.46 -13.21 12.56
N ALA A 167 9.48 -12.32 12.71
CA ALA A 167 8.57 -12.33 13.86
C ALA A 167 7.68 -13.59 13.81
N ARG A 168 7.80 -14.42 14.84
CA ARG A 168 6.94 -15.59 15.06
C ARG A 168 5.49 -15.15 15.21
N ILE A 169 4.62 -15.72 14.38
CA ILE A 169 3.17 -15.71 14.55
C ILE A 169 2.84 -16.55 15.79
N ALA A 170 2.33 -15.91 16.84
CA ALA A 170 1.71 -16.60 17.95
C ALA A 170 0.37 -17.19 17.47
N ARG A 171 0.26 -18.51 17.49
CA ARG A 171 -1.02 -19.22 17.40
C ARG A 171 -1.76 -18.99 18.72
N PHE A 172 -2.99 -18.49 18.62
CA PHE A 172 -3.97 -18.54 19.70
C PHE A 172 -4.30 -20.00 20.02
N GLY A 173 -4.33 -20.30 21.32
CA GLY A 173 -4.93 -21.48 21.94
C GLY A 173 -5.69 -21.02 23.16
#